data_AF-A0A2U9IV16-F1
#
_entry.id   AF-A0A2U9IV16-F1
#
_cell.length_a   1.000
_cell.length_b   1.000
_cell.length_c   1.000
_cell.angle_alpha   90.00
_cell.angle_beta   90.00
_cell.angle_gamma   90.00
#
_symmetry.space_group_name_H-M   'P 1'
#
loop_
_entity.id
_entity.type
_entity.pdbx_description
1 polymer ?
#
loop_
_entity_poly.entity_id
_entity_poly.type
_entity_poly.pdbx_seq_one_letter_code
_entity_poly.pdbx_strand_id
1 'polypeptide(L)'
;MLRILGLSTVTFNDIVERIGITMLNAFLFYSITNILNFHNFLFFGMGIVIILSALLPYVLAPALTLIYILGYNFSSLFLSSTNTITLPMLERAVLMIIFFFIVPILVQIKYTSLQGFLTTESMLGSIISPVFIGTGVSEKGRDPKSNVISALPALYIIVFKVLNSLPAFSISSILYPSIGLVLLILSSILFTRRSLISLVGVIPLYPGISLVLGLDYLSPYVIVASLLGLAVNAIPSVINFTRTLSQNKSTIEKEKREMISQIEDKVRLINNIKGGSVNLPVEFVEVLSEAESSLKSQLAKVNSCIDNDCVTESFKEFQSVQESVDKMINDAVFKIVIDYNNVVNNIRKLGVNAEEIPIPPVLKLNELDVNTIVRILNTIDRNIYYTTNKVNQILEGVEKTVGGKYSRILVTDYKSLDKISAILGDQVIRKGTEECLAIQADVVRELRLSPLNDQRIVLSKKINQVMIENFSLDKINNIVSITDEHIALLKKYLELLSNKRDEIRKLELPEMKDYVKVIEDLTFVINSNLQLCEKIRRVYSFISVLNDVDTIISDIESISALFQLLESLGDMITIKISEEGCVNLDEVGIEQKYGRYVVSWLKVRGVETLLKGNQICRAN
;
A
#
# COMPACT_ATOMS: atom_id res chain seq x y z
N MET A 1 36.58 33.41 6.25
CA MET A 1 37.80 34.23 6.19
C MET A 1 39.02 33.55 6.82
N LEU A 2 38.95 32.99 8.03
CA LEU A 2 40.09 32.28 8.67
C LEU A 2 40.50 30.94 8.01
N ARG A 3 39.59 30.25 7.31
CA ARG A 3 39.93 29.08 6.46
C ARG A 3 40.76 29.45 5.21
N ILE A 4 40.67 30.70 4.75
CA ILE A 4 41.41 31.21 3.59
C ILE A 4 42.87 31.56 3.97
N LEU A 5 43.16 31.64 5.28
CA LEU A 5 44.50 31.93 5.83
C LEU A 5 45.29 30.66 6.22
N GLY A 6 44.82 29.46 5.89
CA GLY A 6 45.64 28.23 5.97
C GLY A 6 46.17 27.88 7.37
N LEU A 7 45.42 28.18 8.43
CA LEU A 7 45.80 27.92 9.83
C LEU A 7 45.07 26.75 10.51
N SER A 8 44.10 26.10 9.85
CA SER A 8 43.38 24.96 10.46
C SER A 8 43.68 23.66 9.73
N THR A 9 44.81 23.04 10.11
CA THR A 9 45.28 21.63 9.95
C THR A 9 46.71 21.61 9.40
N VAL A 10 47.68 21.96 10.25
CA VAL A 10 49.10 21.88 9.91
C VAL A 10 49.57 20.44 10.14
N THR A 11 49.89 19.72 9.07
CA THR A 11 50.56 18.41 9.18
C THR A 11 52.07 18.60 9.34
N PHE A 12 52.79 17.59 9.87
CA PHE A 12 54.25 17.66 10.05
C PHE A 12 54.99 18.01 8.74
N ASN A 13 54.49 17.52 7.60
CA ASN A 13 55.03 17.83 6.28
C ASN A 13 54.87 19.32 5.90
N ASP A 14 53.74 19.96 6.25
CA ASP A 14 53.52 21.38 5.94
C ASP A 14 54.48 22.30 6.73
N ILE A 15 54.94 21.89 7.92
CA ILE A 15 55.93 22.66 8.70
C ILE A 15 57.30 22.63 8.02
N VAL A 16 57.72 21.46 7.53
CA VAL A 16 59.00 21.29 6.83
C VAL A 16 58.99 22.06 5.50
N GLU A 17 57.89 21.98 4.73
CA GLU A 17 57.70 22.77 3.51
C GLU A 17 57.77 24.29 3.78
N ARG A 18 57.13 24.76 4.86
CA ARG A 18 57.17 26.18 5.26
C ARG A 18 58.55 26.65 5.69
N ILE A 19 59.30 25.84 6.43
CA ILE A 19 60.68 26.18 6.82
C ILE A 19 61.56 26.21 5.57
N GLY A 20 61.44 25.20 4.69
CA GLY A 20 62.18 25.14 3.43
C GLY A 20 61.91 26.35 2.54
N ILE A 21 60.63 26.70 2.33
CA ILE A 21 60.26 27.84 1.48
C ILE A 21 60.64 29.18 2.11
N THR A 22 60.66 29.27 3.44
CA THR A 22 61.10 30.48 4.15
C THR A 22 62.61 30.70 3.97
N MET A 23 63.41 29.63 4.07
CA MET A 23 64.84 29.69 3.79
C MET A 23 65.10 30.07 2.33
N LEU A 24 64.44 29.38 1.40
CA LEU A 24 64.60 29.64 -0.04
C LEU A 24 64.17 31.05 -0.44
N ASN A 25 63.06 31.55 0.07
CA ASN A 25 62.62 32.93 -0.16
C ASN A 25 63.57 33.98 0.42
N ALA A 26 64.16 33.73 1.59
CA ALA A 26 65.17 34.63 2.14
C ALA A 26 66.42 34.69 1.24
N PHE A 27 66.85 33.56 0.68
CA PHE A 27 67.95 33.51 -0.29
C PHE A 27 67.59 34.15 -1.64
N LEU A 28 66.36 33.96 -2.09
CA LEU A 28 65.86 34.56 -3.32
C LEU A 28 65.77 36.09 -3.16
N PHE A 29 65.33 36.57 -2.00
CA PHE A 29 65.35 37.99 -1.65
C PHE A 29 66.77 38.57 -1.57
N TYR A 30 67.72 37.83 -0.99
CA TYR A 30 69.13 38.19 -1.02
C TYR A 30 69.64 38.36 -2.47
N SER A 31 69.27 37.43 -3.35
CA SER A 31 69.63 37.49 -4.78
C SER A 31 69.00 38.70 -5.48
N ILE A 32 67.72 38.96 -5.26
CA ILE A 32 67.02 40.15 -5.78
C ILE A 32 67.72 41.43 -5.34
N THR A 33 68.07 41.52 -4.06
CA THR A 33 68.70 42.70 -3.46
C THR A 33 70.07 42.97 -4.11
N ASN A 34 70.85 41.92 -4.38
CA ASN A 34 72.13 42.03 -5.08
C ASN A 34 71.95 42.40 -6.56
N ILE A 35 70.97 41.81 -7.25
CA ILE A 35 70.69 42.11 -8.67
C ILE A 35 70.28 43.59 -8.85
N LEU A 36 69.58 44.16 -7.86
CA LEU A 36 69.07 45.53 -7.90
C LEU A 36 69.95 46.54 -7.11
N ASN A 37 71.13 46.14 -6.62
CA ASN A 37 72.07 46.97 -5.84
C ASN A 37 71.47 47.66 -4.58
N PHE A 38 70.48 47.07 -3.92
CA PHE A 38 69.82 47.63 -2.72
C PHE A 38 70.46 47.16 -1.40
N HIS A 39 71.80 47.10 -1.32
CA HIS A 39 72.52 46.51 -0.18
C HIS A 39 72.21 47.16 1.18
N ASN A 40 71.86 48.45 1.20
CA ASN A 40 71.56 49.20 2.43
C ASN A 40 70.31 48.71 3.18
N PHE A 41 69.42 47.96 2.53
CA PHE A 41 68.18 47.45 3.13
C PHE A 41 68.18 45.93 3.36
N LEU A 42 69.31 45.26 3.11
CA LEU A 42 69.38 43.80 3.03
C LEU A 42 69.00 43.11 4.35
N PHE A 43 69.60 43.49 5.48
CA PHE A 43 69.35 42.83 6.77
C PHE A 43 67.92 43.06 7.28
N PHE A 44 67.40 44.29 7.13
CA PHE A 44 66.04 44.62 7.54
C PHE A 44 64.99 43.95 6.64
N GLY A 45 65.19 43.99 5.32
CA GLY A 45 64.30 43.35 4.36
C GLY A 45 64.28 41.82 4.48
N MET A 46 65.43 41.19 4.73
CA MET A 46 65.51 39.74 4.93
C MET A 46 64.74 39.30 6.19
N GLY A 47 64.81 40.07 7.27
CA GLY A 47 64.00 39.84 8.47
C GLY A 47 62.49 39.90 8.21
N ILE A 48 62.04 40.90 7.43
CA ILE A 48 60.63 41.02 7.01
C ILE A 48 60.21 39.83 6.14
N VAL A 49 61.04 39.45 5.16
CA VAL A 49 60.76 38.31 4.27
C VAL A 49 60.67 37.01 5.04
N ILE A 50 61.55 36.75 6.01
CA ILE A 50 61.48 35.54 6.84
C ILE A 50 60.16 35.47 7.62
N ILE A 51 59.76 36.58 8.26
CA ILE A 51 58.51 36.63 9.04
C ILE A 51 57.29 36.46 8.15
N LEU A 52 57.24 37.16 7.00
CA LEU A 52 56.12 37.09 6.08
C LEU A 52 56.08 35.75 5.31
N SER A 53 57.21 35.12 5.00
CA SER A 53 57.27 33.79 4.37
C SER A 53 56.72 32.72 5.31
N ALA A 54 56.99 32.82 6.61
CA ALA A 54 56.45 31.89 7.60
C ALA A 54 54.93 32.05 7.79
N LEU A 55 54.42 33.29 7.75
CA LEU A 55 53.01 33.62 7.95
C LEU A 55 52.15 33.42 6.68
N LEU A 56 52.65 33.81 5.51
CA LEU A 56 51.94 33.86 4.23
C LEU A 56 52.77 33.24 3.07
N PRO A 57 53.21 31.97 3.18
CA PRO A 57 54.10 31.35 2.20
C PRO A 57 53.45 31.27 0.80
N TYR A 58 52.14 31.04 0.73
CA TYR A 58 51.37 30.94 -0.52
C TYR A 58 51.25 32.25 -1.30
N VAL A 59 51.53 33.39 -0.67
CA VAL A 59 51.51 34.71 -1.30
C VAL A 59 52.94 35.16 -1.59
N LEU A 60 53.84 34.95 -0.63
CA LEU A 60 55.19 35.51 -0.72
C LEU A 60 56.10 34.74 -1.70
N ALA A 61 55.99 33.41 -1.78
CA ALA A 61 56.76 32.59 -2.72
C ALA A 61 56.50 32.95 -4.20
N PRO A 62 55.23 33.04 -4.67
CA PRO A 62 54.94 33.55 -6.01
C PRO A 62 55.44 34.97 -6.23
N ALA A 63 55.23 35.86 -5.26
CA ALA A 63 55.60 37.27 -5.38
C ALA A 63 57.12 37.44 -5.52
N LEU A 64 57.91 36.81 -4.66
CA LEU A 64 59.36 36.88 -4.70
C LEU A 64 59.92 36.21 -5.96
N THR A 65 59.39 35.06 -6.35
CA THR A 65 59.80 34.39 -7.60
C THR A 65 59.57 35.30 -8.82
N LEU A 66 58.41 35.95 -8.90
CA LEU A 66 58.13 36.91 -9.98
C LEU A 66 59.05 38.12 -9.95
N ILE A 67 59.28 38.71 -8.77
CA ILE A 67 60.21 39.84 -8.59
C ILE A 67 61.63 39.44 -9.00
N TYR A 68 62.07 38.23 -8.68
CA TYR A 68 63.36 37.70 -9.12
C TYR A 68 63.44 37.58 -10.64
N ILE A 69 62.42 37.01 -11.29
CA ILE A 69 62.39 36.88 -12.75
C ILE A 69 62.49 38.25 -13.43
N LEU A 70 61.73 39.23 -12.94
CA LEU A 70 61.73 40.59 -13.46
C LEU A 70 63.07 41.29 -13.18
N GLY A 71 63.55 41.24 -11.94
CA GLY A 71 64.82 41.85 -11.55
C GLY A 71 65.99 41.24 -12.32
N TYR A 72 66.05 39.92 -12.47
CA TYR A 72 67.14 39.24 -13.15
C TYR A 72 67.23 39.63 -14.63
N ASN A 73 66.11 39.64 -15.36
CA ASN A 73 66.11 39.90 -16.80
C ASN A 73 66.11 41.40 -17.16
N PHE A 74 65.61 42.26 -16.27
CA PHE A 74 65.42 43.69 -16.55
C PHE A 74 66.17 44.62 -15.59
N SER A 75 67.09 44.11 -14.76
CA SER A 75 67.91 44.90 -13.81
C SER A 75 68.58 46.11 -14.44
N SER A 76 69.09 45.98 -15.67
CA SER A 76 69.77 47.06 -16.38
C SER A 76 68.85 48.26 -16.70
N LEU A 77 67.54 48.01 -16.84
CA LEU A 77 66.51 49.06 -16.98
C LEU A 77 66.22 49.71 -15.63
N PHE A 78 66.11 48.91 -14.56
CA PHE A 78 65.88 49.43 -13.20
C PHE A 78 67.07 50.23 -12.67
N LEU A 79 68.29 49.87 -13.05
CA LEU A 79 69.54 50.53 -12.66
C LEU A 79 69.96 51.66 -13.63
N SER A 80 69.14 51.98 -14.64
CA SER A 80 69.38 53.04 -15.65
C SER A 80 70.67 52.87 -16.47
N SER A 81 71.21 51.66 -16.59
CA SER A 81 72.48 51.39 -17.29
C SER A 81 72.32 51.18 -18.81
N THR A 82 71.13 50.76 -19.26
CA THR A 82 70.73 50.64 -20.68
C THR A 82 69.23 50.89 -20.81
N ASN A 83 68.78 51.55 -21.88
CA ASN A 83 67.35 51.88 -22.10
C ASN A 83 66.66 50.99 -23.15
N THR A 84 67.34 49.96 -23.67
CA THR A 84 66.81 49.10 -24.74
C THR A 84 66.55 47.68 -24.24
N ILE A 85 65.33 47.21 -24.44
CA ILE A 85 64.97 45.80 -24.24
C ILE A 85 65.46 45.02 -25.46
N THR A 86 66.35 44.05 -25.27
CA THR A 86 66.78 43.15 -26.35
C THR A 86 65.88 41.91 -26.42
N LEU A 87 65.74 41.34 -27.62
CA LEU A 87 64.92 40.15 -27.83
C LEU A 87 65.34 38.94 -26.96
N PRO A 88 66.66 38.65 -26.78
CA PRO A 88 67.09 37.56 -25.88
C PRO A 88 66.71 37.79 -24.41
N MET A 89 66.66 39.04 -23.95
CA MET A 89 66.19 39.36 -22.58
C MET A 89 64.70 39.04 -22.41
N LEU A 90 63.89 39.35 -23.44
CA LEU A 90 62.46 39.06 -23.44
C LEU A 90 62.19 37.55 -23.49
N GLU A 91 62.89 36.81 -24.35
CA GLU A 91 62.80 35.35 -24.48
C GLU A 91 63.10 34.66 -23.15
N ARG A 92 64.21 35.05 -22.51
CA ARG A 92 64.62 34.50 -21.23
C ARG A 92 63.61 34.81 -20.12
N ALA A 93 63.05 36.02 -20.11
CA ALA A 93 62.01 36.41 -19.17
C ALA A 93 60.73 35.58 -19.35
N VAL A 94 60.25 35.39 -20.59
CA VAL A 94 59.04 34.62 -20.88
C VAL A 94 59.20 33.15 -20.48
N LEU A 95 60.35 32.53 -20.80
CA LEU A 95 60.63 31.15 -20.40
C LEU A 95 60.72 31.01 -18.87
N MET A 96 61.35 31.96 -18.18
CA MET A 96 61.34 31.99 -16.72
C MET A 96 59.93 32.15 -16.16
N ILE A 97 59.09 33.02 -16.72
CA ILE A 97 57.68 33.16 -16.28
C ILE A 97 56.92 31.85 -16.47
N ILE A 98 57.06 31.16 -17.60
CA ILE A 98 56.35 29.91 -17.84
C ILE A 98 56.81 28.81 -16.87
N PHE A 99 58.12 28.54 -16.79
CA PHE A 99 58.65 27.43 -16.01
C PHE A 99 58.71 27.70 -14.51
N PHE A 100 59.03 28.92 -14.09
CA PHE A 100 59.23 29.28 -12.68
C PHE A 100 58.04 29.97 -12.03
N PHE A 101 57.04 30.42 -12.79
CA PHE A 101 55.85 31.07 -12.21
C PHE A 101 54.55 30.35 -12.58
N ILE A 102 54.24 30.19 -13.86
CA ILE A 102 52.96 29.60 -14.30
C ILE A 102 52.83 28.13 -13.89
N VAL A 103 53.83 27.30 -14.17
CA VAL A 103 53.80 25.88 -13.82
C VAL A 103 53.65 25.65 -12.30
N PRO A 104 54.44 26.30 -11.43
CA PRO A 104 54.25 26.26 -9.98
C PRO A 104 52.86 26.68 -9.50
N ILE A 105 52.27 27.74 -10.08
CA ILE A 105 50.91 28.19 -9.74
C ILE A 105 49.87 27.14 -10.10
N LEU A 106 49.98 26.49 -11.26
CA LEU A 106 49.05 25.43 -11.66
C LEU A 106 49.12 24.23 -10.71
N VAL A 107 50.33 23.87 -10.25
CA VAL A 107 50.52 22.86 -9.21
C VAL A 107 49.83 23.30 -7.92
N GLN A 108 50.04 24.54 -7.48
CA GLN A 108 49.46 25.08 -6.26
C GLN A 108 47.92 25.11 -6.30
N ILE A 109 47.30 25.59 -7.38
CA ILE A 109 45.83 25.68 -7.49
C ILE A 109 45.19 24.30 -7.48
N LYS A 110 45.81 23.34 -8.19
CA LYS A 110 45.20 22.03 -8.42
C LYS A 110 45.46 21.04 -7.29
N TYR A 111 46.65 21.09 -6.70
CA TYR A 111 47.08 20.13 -5.67
C TYR A 111 47.21 20.77 -4.28
N THR A 112 46.91 22.07 -4.15
CA THR A 112 47.00 22.82 -2.90
C THR A 112 48.36 22.69 -2.20
N SER A 113 49.44 22.55 -3.00
CA SER A 113 50.80 22.29 -2.54
C SER A 113 51.78 23.37 -3.01
N LEU A 114 52.73 23.74 -2.14
CA LEU A 114 53.80 24.69 -2.45
C LEU A 114 54.97 24.05 -3.20
N GLN A 115 54.89 22.76 -3.51
CA GLN A 115 56.00 22.00 -4.07
C GLN A 115 56.54 22.58 -5.38
N GLY A 116 55.67 23.06 -6.28
CA GLY A 116 56.13 23.70 -7.52
C GLY A 116 57.03 24.92 -7.26
N PHE A 117 56.72 25.69 -6.21
CA PHE A 117 57.52 26.84 -5.80
C PHE A 117 58.77 26.42 -5.03
N LEU A 118 58.69 25.40 -4.17
CA LEU A 118 59.88 24.82 -3.53
C LEU A 118 60.90 24.31 -4.55
N THR A 119 60.47 23.57 -5.59
CA THR A 119 61.35 23.13 -6.67
C THR A 119 61.96 24.31 -7.39
N THR A 120 61.14 25.29 -7.74
CA THR A 120 61.57 26.48 -8.48
C THR A 120 62.59 27.30 -7.69
N GLU A 121 62.29 27.66 -6.46
CA GLU A 121 63.16 28.47 -5.62
C GLU A 121 64.44 27.71 -5.24
N SER A 122 64.37 26.38 -5.07
CA SER A 122 65.52 25.50 -4.90
C SER A 122 66.46 25.55 -6.11
N MET A 123 65.90 25.54 -7.32
CA MET A 123 66.68 25.69 -8.55
C MET A 123 67.28 27.08 -8.69
N LEU A 124 66.53 28.13 -8.39
CA LEU A 124 67.03 29.51 -8.41
C LEU A 124 68.13 29.71 -7.37
N GLY A 125 67.98 29.12 -6.18
CA GLY A 125 68.96 29.12 -5.10
C GLY A 125 70.22 28.29 -5.39
N SER A 126 70.18 27.37 -6.35
CA SER A 126 71.36 26.59 -6.77
C SER A 126 72.50 27.44 -7.34
N ILE A 127 72.19 28.67 -7.78
CA ILE A 127 73.17 29.67 -8.23
C ILE A 127 74.04 30.14 -7.06
N ILE A 128 73.51 30.13 -5.82
CA ILE A 128 74.22 30.52 -4.61
C ILE A 128 74.93 29.32 -3.98
N SER A 129 74.27 28.15 -3.91
CA SER A 129 74.89 26.91 -3.41
C SER A 129 74.30 25.66 -4.06
N PRO A 130 75.14 24.74 -4.59
CA PRO A 130 74.70 23.48 -5.20
C PRO A 130 73.91 22.56 -4.25
N VAL A 131 74.09 22.71 -2.93
CA VAL A 131 73.42 21.89 -1.90
C VAL A 131 71.90 22.03 -1.96
N PHE A 132 71.39 23.17 -2.46
CA PHE A 132 69.96 23.42 -2.57
C PHE A 132 69.28 22.65 -3.70
N ILE A 133 70.00 22.10 -4.69
CA ILE A 133 69.40 21.29 -5.77
C ILE A 133 68.66 20.06 -5.20
N GLY A 134 69.13 19.54 -4.07
CA GLY A 134 68.55 18.37 -3.39
C GLY A 134 67.28 18.66 -2.59
N THR A 135 66.97 19.92 -2.27
CA THR A 135 65.84 20.27 -1.39
C THR A 135 64.51 20.40 -2.12
N GLY A 136 64.53 20.66 -3.44
CA GLY A 136 63.32 20.84 -4.26
C GLY A 136 62.72 19.56 -4.84
N VAL A 137 63.44 18.43 -4.84
CA VAL A 137 63.06 17.22 -5.59
C VAL A 137 62.59 16.06 -4.70
N SER A 138 62.54 16.25 -3.37
CA SER A 138 62.18 15.19 -2.42
C SER A 138 60.92 15.52 -1.64
N GLU A 139 59.81 14.82 -1.93
CA GLU A 139 58.76 14.58 -0.93
C GLU A 139 58.32 13.11 -0.97
N LYS A 140 58.28 12.46 0.19
CA LYS A 140 57.59 11.18 0.42
C LYS A 140 56.18 11.49 0.94
N GLY A 141 55.13 11.19 0.16
CA GLY A 141 53.77 11.06 0.72
C GLY A 141 52.60 11.69 -0.03
N ARG A 142 52.79 12.39 -1.16
CA ARG A 142 51.69 12.94 -1.99
C ARG A 142 51.72 12.39 -3.42
N ASP A 143 50.54 12.44 -4.09
CA ASP A 143 50.21 11.78 -5.36
C ASP A 143 51.35 11.89 -6.40
N PRO A 144 51.88 10.77 -6.96
CA PRO A 144 53.05 10.76 -7.85
C PRO A 144 52.92 11.72 -9.05
N LYS A 145 51.69 12.01 -9.46
CA LYS A 145 51.37 12.95 -10.53
C LYS A 145 51.73 14.40 -10.19
N SER A 146 51.64 14.80 -8.93
CA SER A 146 52.00 16.16 -8.50
C SER A 146 53.51 16.34 -8.59
N ASN A 147 54.29 15.38 -8.07
CA ASN A 147 55.76 15.40 -8.14
C ASN A 147 56.30 15.52 -9.57
N VAL A 148 55.70 14.80 -10.53
CA VAL A 148 56.12 14.87 -11.95
C VAL A 148 55.88 16.27 -12.54
N ILE A 149 54.77 16.93 -12.20
CA ILE A 149 54.44 18.26 -12.72
C ILE A 149 55.26 19.33 -11.98
N SER A 150 55.44 19.20 -10.67
CA SER A 150 56.28 20.06 -9.83
C SER A 150 57.77 20.01 -10.19
N ALA A 151 58.21 18.97 -10.90
CA ALA A 151 59.57 18.82 -11.41
C ALA A 151 59.76 19.45 -12.80
N LEU A 152 58.71 19.87 -13.51
CA LEU A 152 58.83 20.55 -14.81
C LEU A 152 59.68 21.83 -14.78
N PRO A 153 59.66 22.67 -13.71
CA PRO A 153 60.59 23.78 -13.57
C PRO A 153 62.06 23.36 -13.75
N ALA A 154 62.44 22.12 -13.36
CA ALA A 154 63.78 21.53 -13.50
C ALA A 154 64.35 21.63 -14.92
N LEU A 155 63.45 21.58 -15.91
CA LEU A 155 63.79 21.64 -17.32
C LEU A 155 64.34 23.01 -17.73
N TYR A 156 64.04 24.08 -16.99
CA TYR A 156 64.58 25.40 -17.27
C TYR A 156 66.11 25.42 -17.23
N ILE A 157 66.78 24.75 -16.27
CA ILE A 157 68.26 24.77 -16.20
C ILE A 157 68.89 24.23 -17.50
N ILE A 158 68.23 23.25 -18.12
CA ILE A 158 68.69 22.64 -19.36
C ILE A 158 68.46 23.59 -20.53
N VAL A 159 67.26 24.17 -20.66
CA VAL A 159 66.92 25.16 -21.69
C VAL A 159 67.79 26.41 -21.57
N PHE A 160 68.02 26.86 -20.34
CA PHE A 160 68.82 28.04 -20.01
C PHE A 160 70.29 27.88 -20.38
N LYS A 161 70.89 26.70 -20.08
CA LYS A 161 72.26 26.39 -20.49
C LYS A 161 72.42 26.39 -22.01
N VAL A 162 71.39 25.95 -22.75
CA VAL A 162 71.36 25.94 -24.22
C VAL A 162 71.33 27.34 -24.80
N LEU A 163 70.48 28.23 -24.28
CA LEU A 163 70.35 29.62 -24.77
C LEU A 163 71.61 30.45 -24.53
N ASN A 164 72.36 30.17 -23.46
CA ASN A 164 73.53 30.96 -23.07
C ASN A 164 74.89 30.36 -23.49
N SER A 165 74.93 29.19 -24.15
CA SER A 165 76.18 28.57 -24.60
C SER A 165 76.41 28.73 -26.11
N LEU A 166 76.96 29.87 -26.52
CA LEU A 166 77.69 30.05 -27.79
C LEU A 166 78.86 30.99 -27.46
N PRO A 167 80.13 30.52 -27.41
CA PRO A 167 80.75 29.82 -28.54
C PRO A 167 81.68 28.64 -28.17
N ALA A 168 81.76 27.67 -29.07
CA ALA A 168 82.84 26.68 -29.20
C ALA A 168 83.24 25.86 -27.94
N PHE A 169 82.59 24.72 -27.70
CA PHE A 169 83.23 23.40 -27.55
C PHE A 169 82.16 22.31 -27.27
N SER A 170 82.45 21.11 -27.76
CA SER A 170 81.55 20.00 -28.07
C SER A 170 80.84 19.31 -26.89
N ILE A 171 79.52 19.52 -26.76
CA ILE A 171 78.60 18.56 -26.11
C ILE A 171 77.39 18.29 -27.05
N SER A 172 77.52 18.52 -28.36
CA SER A 172 76.40 19.03 -29.17
C SER A 172 75.68 18.12 -30.17
N SER A 173 75.97 16.81 -30.30
CA SER A 173 75.27 15.99 -31.31
C SER A 173 74.36 14.89 -30.78
N ILE A 174 74.59 14.36 -29.57
CA ILE A 174 73.82 13.21 -29.03
C ILE A 174 72.97 13.60 -27.83
N LEU A 175 73.49 14.47 -26.96
CA LEU A 175 72.87 14.79 -25.68
C LEU A 175 71.64 15.70 -25.84
N TYR A 176 71.67 16.64 -26.80
CA TYR A 176 70.53 17.54 -27.07
C TYR A 176 69.35 16.84 -27.75
N PRO A 177 69.55 16.02 -28.81
CA PRO A 177 68.45 15.26 -29.39
C PRO A 177 67.87 14.23 -28.42
N SER A 178 68.69 13.60 -27.56
CA SER A 178 68.20 12.64 -26.58
C SER A 178 67.35 13.28 -25.48
N ILE A 179 67.72 14.47 -24.99
CA ILE A 179 66.88 15.24 -24.06
C ILE A 179 65.60 15.73 -24.76
N GLY A 180 65.71 16.27 -25.98
CA GLY A 180 64.55 16.66 -26.77
C GLY A 180 63.59 15.48 -26.97
N LEU A 181 64.12 14.28 -27.21
CA LEU A 181 63.35 13.04 -27.35
C LEU A 181 62.68 12.63 -26.04
N VAL A 182 63.32 12.79 -24.88
CA VAL A 182 62.69 12.59 -23.57
C VAL A 182 61.52 13.57 -23.37
N LEU A 183 61.67 14.84 -23.76
CA LEU A 183 60.60 15.84 -23.66
C LEU A 183 59.43 15.53 -24.60
N LEU A 184 59.72 15.04 -25.82
CA LEU A 184 58.68 14.58 -26.75
C LEU A 184 57.95 13.35 -26.21
N ILE A 185 58.66 12.40 -25.57
CA ILE A 185 58.03 11.24 -24.91
C ILE A 185 57.13 11.69 -23.76
N LEU A 186 57.61 12.59 -22.90
CA LEU A 186 56.81 13.15 -21.81
C LEU A 186 55.57 13.88 -22.33
N SER A 187 55.73 14.67 -23.39
CA SER A 187 54.63 15.34 -24.07
C SER A 187 53.61 14.35 -24.63
N SER A 188 54.07 13.29 -25.30
CA SER A 188 53.22 12.22 -25.84
C SER A 188 52.43 11.48 -24.76
N ILE A 189 53.09 11.14 -23.63
CA ILE A 189 52.42 10.52 -22.47
C ILE A 189 51.35 11.44 -21.89
N LEU A 190 51.63 12.74 -21.78
CA LEU A 190 50.67 13.72 -21.28
C LEU A 190 49.48 13.89 -22.24
N PHE A 191 49.72 13.95 -23.55
CA PHE A 191 48.66 14.03 -24.56
C PHE A 191 47.76 12.78 -24.61
N THR A 192 48.30 11.61 -24.26
CA THR A 192 47.53 10.35 -24.24
C THR A 192 46.44 10.32 -23.15
N ARG A 193 46.49 11.23 -22.15
CA ARG A 193 45.48 11.28 -21.09
C ARG A 193 44.16 11.86 -21.63
N ARG A 194 43.06 11.10 -21.56
CA ARG A 194 41.72 11.55 -22.00
C ARG A 194 41.06 12.54 -21.01
N SER A 195 41.65 13.72 -20.80
CA SER A 195 41.13 14.77 -19.90
C SER A 195 41.70 16.14 -20.27
N LEU A 196 41.15 17.25 -19.76
CA LEU A 196 41.68 18.61 -19.97
C LEU A 196 43.17 18.77 -19.58
N ILE A 197 43.68 17.87 -18.74
CA ILE A 197 45.08 17.81 -18.32
C ILE A 197 46.02 17.45 -19.49
N SER A 198 45.50 16.87 -20.59
CA SER A 198 46.27 16.59 -21.80
C SER A 198 46.91 17.83 -22.41
N LEU A 199 46.26 18.98 -22.29
CA LEU A 199 46.72 20.26 -22.83
C LEU A 199 48.06 20.72 -22.22
N VAL A 200 48.39 20.24 -21.01
CA VAL A 200 49.67 20.52 -20.34
C VAL A 200 50.85 19.92 -21.10
N GLY A 201 50.62 18.89 -21.93
CA GLY A 201 51.65 18.26 -22.78
C GLY A 201 52.29 19.19 -23.81
N VAL A 202 51.67 20.34 -24.13
CA VAL A 202 52.22 21.36 -25.03
C VAL A 202 53.47 22.02 -24.44
N ILE A 203 53.53 22.13 -23.12
CA ILE A 203 54.63 22.78 -22.40
C ILE A 203 55.97 22.05 -22.61
N PRO A 204 56.06 20.71 -22.49
CA PRO A 204 57.27 19.98 -22.89
C PRO A 204 57.38 19.73 -24.40
N LEU A 205 56.27 19.80 -25.17
CA LEU A 205 56.30 19.65 -26.64
C LEU A 205 57.13 20.76 -27.29
N TYR A 206 56.84 22.01 -26.92
CA TYR A 206 57.42 23.21 -27.53
C TYR A 206 58.97 23.22 -27.46
N PRO A 207 59.60 23.02 -26.29
CA PRO A 207 61.05 22.89 -26.23
C PRO A 207 61.56 21.55 -26.76
N GLY A 208 60.78 20.46 -26.69
CA GLY A 208 61.16 19.16 -27.22
C GLY A 208 61.37 19.17 -28.74
N ILE A 209 60.46 19.79 -29.49
CA ILE A 209 60.54 19.92 -30.96
C ILE A 209 61.76 20.77 -31.36
N SER A 210 61.94 21.92 -30.70
CA SER A 210 63.08 22.81 -30.97
C SER A 210 64.42 22.08 -30.74
N LEU A 211 64.56 21.34 -29.63
CA LEU A 211 65.80 20.64 -29.28
C LEU A 211 66.11 19.43 -30.18
N VAL A 212 65.11 18.68 -30.63
CA VAL A 212 65.32 17.54 -31.56
C VAL A 212 65.69 18.02 -32.96
N LEU A 213 65.05 19.09 -33.43
CA LEU A 213 65.26 19.60 -34.79
C LEU A 213 66.43 20.59 -34.89
N GLY A 214 67.01 21.01 -33.77
CA GLY A 214 68.05 22.03 -33.74
C GLY A 214 67.57 23.38 -34.28
N LEU A 215 66.26 23.65 -34.18
CA LEU A 215 65.62 24.87 -34.67
C LEU A 215 65.44 25.86 -33.54
N ASP A 216 65.51 27.15 -33.86
CA ASP A 216 65.17 28.22 -32.94
C ASP A 216 63.73 28.05 -32.41
N TYR A 217 63.50 28.37 -31.15
CA TYR A 217 62.19 28.30 -30.49
C TYR A 217 61.15 29.19 -31.20
N LEU A 218 61.59 30.31 -31.78
CA LEU A 218 60.73 31.21 -32.57
C LEU A 218 60.60 30.81 -34.05
N SER A 219 61.21 29.69 -34.45
CA SER A 219 61.03 29.16 -35.80
C SER A 219 59.53 28.92 -36.06
N PRO A 220 58.99 29.41 -37.19
CA PRO A 220 57.60 29.16 -37.57
C PRO A 220 57.24 27.67 -37.51
N TYR A 221 58.19 26.79 -37.80
CA TYR A 221 58.00 25.35 -37.77
C TYR A 221 57.77 24.80 -36.34
N VAL A 222 58.47 25.32 -35.33
CA VAL A 222 58.30 24.89 -33.92
C VAL A 222 56.97 25.39 -33.36
N ILE A 223 56.62 26.65 -33.66
CA ILE A 223 55.37 27.28 -33.24
C ILE A 223 54.17 26.55 -33.90
N VAL A 224 54.21 26.36 -35.22
CA VAL A 224 53.13 25.69 -35.96
C VAL A 224 52.96 24.24 -35.49
N ALA A 225 54.04 23.49 -35.30
CA ALA A 225 53.95 22.10 -34.83
C ALA A 225 53.36 22.01 -33.41
N SER A 226 53.68 22.96 -32.54
CA SER A 226 53.15 22.99 -31.18
C SER A 226 51.69 23.43 -31.13
N LEU A 227 51.29 24.40 -31.96
CA LEU A 227 49.89 24.82 -32.12
C LEU A 227 49.02 23.71 -32.73
N LEU A 228 49.54 22.98 -33.72
CA LEU A 228 48.87 21.81 -34.27
C LEU A 228 48.70 20.71 -33.22
N GLY A 229 49.74 20.44 -32.42
CA GLY A 229 49.67 19.50 -31.29
C GLY A 229 48.61 19.89 -30.25
N LEU A 230 48.48 21.19 -29.95
CA LEU A 230 47.43 21.72 -29.08
C LEU A 230 46.03 21.54 -29.69
N ALA A 231 45.86 21.93 -30.96
CA ALA A 231 44.57 21.87 -31.65
C ALA A 231 44.05 20.42 -31.76
N VAL A 232 44.91 19.47 -32.13
CA VAL A 232 44.57 18.04 -32.27
C VAL A 232 44.11 17.43 -30.94
N ASN A 233 44.66 17.87 -29.81
CA ASN A 233 44.30 17.33 -28.49
C ASN A 233 43.15 18.08 -27.79
N ALA A 234 42.97 19.37 -28.08
CA ALA A 234 41.91 20.18 -27.50
C ALA A 234 40.52 19.75 -27.97
N ILE A 235 40.36 19.51 -29.28
CA ILE A 235 39.06 19.20 -29.88
C ILE A 235 38.44 17.90 -29.29
N PRO A 236 39.14 16.75 -29.24
CA PRO A 236 38.58 15.52 -28.68
C PRO A 236 38.35 15.60 -27.16
N SER A 237 39.19 16.35 -26.44
CA SER A 237 39.08 16.52 -24.99
C SER A 237 37.81 17.29 -24.61
N VAL A 238 37.48 18.35 -25.36
CA VAL A 238 36.24 19.12 -25.18
C VAL A 238 35.01 18.27 -25.53
N ILE A 239 35.05 17.51 -26.63
CA ILE A 239 33.95 16.61 -27.03
C ILE A 239 33.69 15.52 -25.97
N ASN A 240 34.74 14.95 -25.38
CA ASN A 240 34.58 13.94 -24.33
C ASN A 240 33.97 14.53 -23.05
N PHE A 241 34.37 15.74 -22.67
CA PHE A 241 33.81 16.44 -21.50
C PHE A 241 32.31 16.73 -21.67
N THR A 242 31.90 17.23 -22.84
CA THR A 242 30.48 17.48 -23.13
C THR A 242 29.67 16.19 -23.20
N ARG A 243 30.24 15.09 -23.72
CA ARG A 243 29.61 13.76 -23.68
C ARG A 243 29.39 13.25 -22.26
N THR A 244 30.36 13.37 -21.35
CA THR A 244 30.20 12.94 -19.95
C THR A 244 29.13 13.74 -19.20
N LEU A 245 29.03 15.06 -19.45
CA LEU A 245 27.96 15.90 -18.90
C LEU A 245 26.58 15.46 -19.41
N SER A 246 26.47 15.17 -20.70
CA SER A 246 25.24 14.67 -21.32
C SER A 246 24.83 13.29 -20.76
N GLN A 247 25.77 12.38 -20.59
CA GLN A 247 25.53 11.06 -20.01
C GLN A 247 25.00 11.17 -18.57
N ASN A 248 25.62 12.00 -17.72
CA ASN A 248 25.14 12.19 -16.34
C ASN A 248 23.71 12.78 -16.30
N LYS A 249 23.39 13.74 -17.17
CA LYS A 249 22.03 14.28 -17.28
C LYS A 249 21.01 13.21 -17.73
N SER A 250 21.41 12.32 -18.65
CA SER A 250 20.56 11.22 -19.12
C SER A 250 20.26 10.18 -18.03
N THR A 251 21.23 9.88 -17.16
CA THR A 251 21.04 8.95 -16.04
C THR A 251 20.07 9.53 -15.02
N ILE A 252 20.23 10.82 -14.66
CA ILE A 252 19.31 11.53 -13.76
C ILE A 252 17.88 11.54 -14.30
N GLU A 253 17.70 11.84 -15.59
CA GLU A 253 16.36 11.80 -16.21
C GLU A 253 15.74 10.40 -16.20
N LYS A 254 16.56 9.35 -16.39
CA LYS A 254 16.08 7.96 -16.36
C LYS A 254 15.60 7.58 -14.96
N GLU A 255 16.40 7.82 -13.92
CA GLU A 255 16.05 7.53 -12.53
C GLU A 255 14.81 8.32 -12.09
N LYS A 256 14.74 9.60 -12.47
CA LYS A 256 13.56 10.44 -12.23
C LYS A 256 12.30 9.86 -12.88
N ARG A 257 12.36 9.45 -14.15
CA ARG A 257 11.19 8.85 -14.86
C ARG A 257 10.77 7.52 -14.26
N GLU A 258 11.72 6.68 -13.88
CA GLU A 258 11.44 5.39 -13.23
C GLU A 258 10.72 5.60 -11.91
N MET A 259 11.16 6.57 -11.11
CA MET A 259 10.52 6.93 -9.85
C MET A 259 9.12 7.54 -10.05
N ILE A 260 8.94 8.42 -11.05
CA ILE A 260 7.62 8.96 -11.41
C ILE A 260 6.66 7.82 -11.79
N SER A 261 7.10 6.89 -12.65
CA SER A 261 6.30 5.73 -13.06
C SER A 261 5.87 4.89 -11.84
N GLN A 262 6.78 4.63 -10.90
CA GLN A 262 6.46 3.88 -9.70
C GLN A 262 5.43 4.59 -8.82
N ILE A 263 5.52 5.93 -8.67
CA ILE A 263 4.54 6.71 -7.90
C ILE A 263 3.17 6.69 -8.60
N GLU A 264 3.13 6.91 -9.92
CA GLU A 264 1.90 6.90 -10.71
C GLU A 264 1.21 5.53 -10.68
N ASP A 265 1.98 4.44 -10.77
CA ASP A 265 1.46 3.08 -10.64
C ASP A 265 0.84 2.86 -9.26
N LYS A 266 1.47 3.33 -8.18
CA LYS A 266 0.92 3.23 -6.82
C LYS A 266 -0.38 4.06 -6.67
N VAL A 267 -0.43 5.26 -7.23
CA VAL A 267 -1.66 6.08 -7.26
C VAL A 267 -2.77 5.38 -8.05
N ARG A 268 -2.44 4.76 -9.20
CA ARG A 268 -3.37 3.96 -9.98
C ARG A 268 -3.94 2.80 -9.16
N LEU A 269 -3.09 2.10 -8.41
CA LEU A 269 -3.49 1.00 -7.54
C LEU A 269 -4.47 1.45 -6.44
N ILE A 270 -4.24 2.62 -5.82
CA ILE A 270 -5.20 3.20 -4.86
C ILE A 270 -6.55 3.49 -5.53
N ASN A 271 -6.54 4.06 -6.73
CA ASN A 271 -7.76 4.34 -7.49
C ASN A 271 -8.49 3.06 -7.90
N ASN A 272 -7.78 1.97 -8.18
CA ASN A 272 -8.38 0.66 -8.42
C ASN A 272 -9.08 0.11 -7.18
N ILE A 273 -8.54 0.33 -5.97
CA ILE A 273 -9.25 0.01 -4.72
C ILE A 273 -10.53 0.86 -4.61
N LYS A 274 -10.42 2.19 -4.84
CA LYS A 274 -11.56 3.12 -4.79
C LYS A 274 -12.67 2.74 -5.77
N GLY A 275 -12.33 2.31 -6.98
CA GLY A 275 -13.29 1.91 -8.02
C GLY A 275 -13.75 0.45 -7.93
N GLY A 276 -13.10 -0.38 -7.10
CA GLY A 276 -13.32 -1.83 -7.04
C GLY A 276 -14.50 -2.28 -6.18
N SER A 277 -15.03 -1.41 -5.31
CA SER A 277 -16.23 -1.65 -4.50
C SER A 277 -17.12 -0.41 -4.48
N VAL A 278 -18.44 -0.64 -4.53
CA VAL A 278 -19.45 0.42 -4.67
C VAL A 278 -19.74 1.12 -3.33
N ASN A 279 -19.58 0.42 -2.20
CA ASN A 279 -19.94 0.89 -0.87
C ASN A 279 -18.75 0.79 0.11
N LEU A 280 -17.68 1.53 -0.18
CA LEU A 280 -16.54 1.58 0.72
C LEU A 280 -16.90 2.26 2.05
N PRO A 281 -16.46 1.72 3.20
CA PRO A 281 -16.60 2.41 4.48
C PRO A 281 -15.97 3.81 4.43
N VAL A 282 -16.64 4.82 4.97
CA VAL A 282 -16.18 6.23 4.94
C VAL A 282 -14.76 6.36 5.48
N GLU A 283 -14.48 5.71 6.61
CA GLU A 283 -13.16 5.67 7.26
C GLU A 283 -12.06 5.12 6.32
N PHE A 284 -12.39 4.16 5.45
CA PHE A 284 -11.45 3.61 4.49
C PHE A 284 -11.22 4.54 3.30
N VAL A 285 -12.27 5.23 2.84
CA VAL A 285 -12.16 6.24 1.78
C VAL A 285 -11.26 7.40 2.21
N GLU A 286 -11.32 7.81 3.48
CA GLU A 286 -10.44 8.81 4.07
C GLU A 286 -8.98 8.34 4.04
N VAL A 287 -8.70 7.13 4.51
CA VAL A 287 -7.34 6.53 4.47
C VAL A 287 -6.80 6.44 3.04
N LEU A 288 -7.61 5.99 2.08
CA LEU A 288 -7.20 5.92 0.68
C LEU A 288 -6.91 7.31 0.09
N SER A 289 -7.62 8.34 0.53
CA SER A 289 -7.41 9.72 0.09
C SER A 289 -6.17 10.35 0.70
N GLU A 290 -5.86 10.06 1.97
CA GLU A 290 -4.61 10.45 2.62
C GLU A 290 -3.39 9.78 1.97
N ALA A 291 -3.50 8.47 1.67
CA ALA A 291 -2.48 7.73 0.95
C ALA A 291 -2.21 8.30 -0.46
N GLU A 292 -3.28 8.61 -1.21
CA GLU A 292 -3.18 9.23 -2.53
C GLU A 292 -2.52 10.62 -2.46
N SER A 293 -2.91 11.44 -1.48
CA SER A 293 -2.34 12.77 -1.26
C SER A 293 -0.84 12.70 -0.95
N SER A 294 -0.43 11.76 -0.10
CA SER A 294 0.98 11.54 0.25
C SER A 294 1.83 11.18 -0.96
N LEU A 295 1.34 10.29 -1.83
CA LEU A 295 2.02 9.92 -3.07
C LEU A 295 2.06 11.07 -4.09
N LYS A 296 0.98 11.84 -4.23
CA LYS A 296 0.96 13.03 -5.11
C LYS A 296 1.91 14.13 -4.64
N SER A 297 2.04 14.33 -3.34
CA SER A 297 3.03 15.23 -2.76
C SER A 297 4.46 14.79 -3.13
N GLN A 298 4.75 13.49 -3.04
CA GLN A 298 6.04 12.95 -3.44
C GLN A 298 6.28 13.09 -4.95
N LEU A 299 5.26 12.88 -5.78
CA LEU A 299 5.34 13.12 -7.23
C LEU A 299 5.73 14.57 -7.55
N ALA A 300 5.13 15.54 -6.86
CA ALA A 300 5.45 16.96 -7.04
C ALA A 300 6.91 17.26 -6.65
N LYS A 301 7.41 16.64 -5.57
CA LYS A 301 8.80 16.78 -5.13
C LYS A 301 9.81 16.17 -6.12
N VAL A 302 9.52 14.99 -6.66
CA VAL A 302 10.36 14.37 -7.71
C VAL A 302 10.38 15.22 -8.97
N ASN A 303 9.22 15.77 -9.37
CA ASN A 303 9.11 16.63 -10.53
C ASN A 303 9.94 17.92 -10.42
N SER A 304 10.10 18.47 -9.21
CA SER A 304 10.90 19.68 -8.97
C SER A 304 12.41 19.44 -8.87
N CYS A 305 12.89 18.18 -8.77
CA CYS A 305 14.31 17.89 -8.71
C CYS A 305 15.07 18.23 -10.01
N ILE A 306 16.22 18.89 -9.86
CA ILE A 306 17.10 19.37 -10.93
C ILE A 306 18.46 18.63 -10.92
N ASP A 307 18.92 18.17 -9.76
CA ASP A 307 20.23 17.54 -9.53
C ASP A 307 20.12 16.12 -8.96
N ASN A 308 21.25 15.40 -8.99
CA ASN A 308 21.33 13.99 -8.58
C ASN A 308 21.09 13.79 -7.08
N ASP A 309 21.53 14.74 -6.26
CA ASP A 309 21.38 14.67 -4.81
C ASP A 309 19.89 14.78 -4.42
N CYS A 310 19.13 15.68 -5.05
CA CYS A 310 17.68 15.77 -4.86
C CYS A 310 16.95 14.49 -5.29
N VAL A 311 17.34 13.89 -6.42
CA VAL A 311 16.73 12.61 -6.88
C VAL A 311 17.01 11.48 -5.89
N THR A 312 18.25 11.38 -5.40
CA THR A 312 18.64 10.35 -4.43
C THR A 312 17.93 10.51 -3.09
N GLU A 313 17.79 11.75 -2.60
CA GLU A 313 17.05 12.06 -1.38
C GLU A 313 15.55 11.77 -1.54
N SER A 314 14.96 12.22 -2.65
CA SER A 314 13.56 11.96 -2.96
C SER A 314 13.27 10.46 -3.07
N PHE A 315 14.19 9.66 -3.59
CA PHE A 315 14.05 8.21 -3.66
C PHE A 315 13.96 7.56 -2.26
N LYS A 316 14.79 7.98 -1.32
CA LYS A 316 14.73 7.49 0.08
C LYS A 316 13.42 7.87 0.75
N GLU A 317 12.98 9.11 0.56
CA GLU A 317 11.70 9.56 1.09
C GLU A 317 10.52 8.82 0.47
N PHE A 318 10.54 8.55 -0.84
CA PHE A 318 9.51 7.75 -1.49
C PHE A 318 9.43 6.34 -0.93
N GLN A 319 10.56 5.68 -0.66
CA GLN A 319 10.53 4.37 0.00
C GLN A 319 9.84 4.44 1.36
N SER A 320 10.14 5.48 2.17
CA SER A 320 9.48 5.69 3.46
C SER A 320 7.99 5.99 3.31
N VAL A 321 7.59 6.82 2.34
CA VAL A 321 6.18 7.13 2.05
C VAL A 321 5.45 5.87 1.57
N GLN A 322 6.07 5.07 0.73
CA GLN A 322 5.51 3.80 0.25
C GLN A 322 5.24 2.85 1.41
N GLU A 323 6.20 2.65 2.32
CA GLU A 323 6.01 1.79 3.50
C GLU A 323 4.90 2.32 4.42
N SER A 324 4.82 3.63 4.60
CA SER A 324 3.75 4.26 5.37
C SER A 324 2.38 4.03 4.72
N VAL A 325 2.28 4.20 3.40
CA VAL A 325 1.05 3.95 2.62
C VAL A 325 0.62 2.49 2.69
N ASP A 326 1.55 1.55 2.49
CA ASP A 326 1.31 0.13 2.60
C ASP A 326 0.74 -0.21 3.99
N LYS A 327 1.35 0.34 5.06
CA LYS A 327 0.89 0.14 6.44
C LYS A 327 -0.51 0.72 6.70
N MET A 328 -0.76 1.97 6.28
CA MET A 328 -2.06 2.62 6.47
C MET A 328 -3.19 1.81 5.82
N ILE A 329 -3.00 1.36 4.58
CA ILE A 329 -4.00 0.56 3.85
C ILE A 329 -4.17 -0.81 4.52
N ASN A 330 -3.06 -1.48 4.88
CA ASN A 330 -3.10 -2.77 5.56
C ASN A 330 -3.87 -2.70 6.89
N ASP A 331 -3.55 -1.72 7.74
CA ASP A 331 -4.17 -1.55 9.05
C ASP A 331 -5.67 -1.23 8.92
N ALA A 332 -6.05 -0.43 7.91
CA ALA A 332 -7.44 -0.12 7.65
C ALA A 332 -8.23 -1.34 7.15
N VAL A 333 -7.70 -2.11 6.20
CA VAL A 333 -8.33 -3.35 5.71
C VAL A 333 -8.45 -4.38 6.83
N PHE A 334 -7.39 -4.54 7.64
CA PHE A 334 -7.39 -5.44 8.79
C PHE A 334 -8.47 -5.06 9.81
N LYS A 335 -8.60 -3.77 10.11
CA LYS A 335 -9.66 -3.25 10.98
C LYS A 335 -11.05 -3.54 10.42
N ILE A 336 -11.29 -3.30 9.13
CA ILE A 336 -12.57 -3.62 8.48
C ILE A 336 -12.91 -5.11 8.61
N VAL A 337 -11.94 -6.00 8.37
CA VAL A 337 -12.16 -7.45 8.48
C VAL A 337 -12.49 -7.85 9.92
N ILE A 338 -11.78 -7.30 10.91
CA ILE A 338 -12.06 -7.56 12.33
C ILE A 338 -13.45 -7.05 12.72
N ASP A 339 -13.76 -5.80 12.38
CA ASP A 339 -15.04 -5.17 12.71
C ASP A 339 -16.20 -5.93 12.05
N TYR A 340 -16.05 -6.32 10.79
CA TYR A 340 -17.00 -7.18 10.08
C TYR A 340 -17.19 -8.54 10.78
N ASN A 341 -16.09 -9.25 11.08
CA ASN A 341 -16.17 -10.56 11.73
C ASN A 341 -16.78 -10.48 13.14
N ASN A 342 -16.55 -9.40 13.87
CA ASN A 342 -17.20 -9.15 15.16
C ASN A 342 -18.73 -9.00 15.00
N VAL A 343 -19.17 -8.23 14.01
CA VAL A 343 -20.59 -8.07 13.68
C VAL A 343 -21.21 -9.41 13.24
N VAL A 344 -20.53 -10.16 12.37
CA VAL A 344 -20.96 -11.51 11.94
C VAL A 344 -21.11 -12.44 13.14
N ASN A 345 -20.17 -12.44 14.07
CA ASN A 345 -20.24 -13.25 15.28
C ASN A 345 -21.42 -12.87 16.18
N ASN A 346 -21.73 -11.58 16.29
CA ASN A 346 -22.91 -11.13 17.02
C ASN A 346 -24.20 -11.60 16.35
N ILE A 347 -24.29 -11.48 15.03
CA ILE A 347 -25.46 -11.88 14.24
C ILE A 347 -25.65 -13.41 14.24
N ARG A 348 -24.57 -14.20 14.24
CA ARG A 348 -24.68 -15.66 14.40
C ARG A 348 -25.31 -16.06 15.72
N LYS A 349 -25.00 -15.35 16.82
CA LYS A 349 -25.66 -15.59 18.12
C LYS A 349 -27.17 -15.33 18.06
N LEU A 350 -27.63 -14.52 17.10
CA LEU A 350 -29.05 -14.25 16.85
C LEU A 350 -29.72 -15.32 15.96
N GLY A 351 -28.99 -16.37 15.54
CA GLY A 351 -29.49 -17.41 14.66
C GLY A 351 -29.57 -16.96 13.20
N VAL A 352 -28.58 -16.20 12.73
CA VAL A 352 -28.42 -15.90 11.30
C VAL A 352 -27.03 -16.33 10.87
N ASN A 353 -26.99 -17.34 10.01
CA ASN A 353 -25.72 -17.83 9.46
C ASN A 353 -25.13 -16.80 8.48
N ALA A 354 -24.01 -16.19 8.86
CA ALA A 354 -23.22 -15.29 8.03
C ALA A 354 -21.75 -15.74 8.04
N GLU A 355 -21.07 -15.66 6.91
CA GLU A 355 -19.70 -16.16 6.75
C GLU A 355 -18.67 -15.13 7.24
N GLU A 356 -17.66 -15.61 7.98
CA GLU A 356 -16.49 -14.82 8.34
C GLU A 356 -15.52 -14.70 7.17
N ILE A 357 -14.74 -13.64 7.18
CA ILE A 357 -13.65 -13.44 6.22
C ILE A 357 -12.33 -13.81 6.89
N PRO A 358 -11.50 -14.63 6.23
CA PRO A 358 -10.18 -14.95 6.75
C PRO A 358 -9.34 -13.67 6.85
N ILE A 359 -8.64 -13.52 7.97
CA ILE A 359 -7.72 -12.41 8.17
C ILE A 359 -6.61 -12.50 7.11
N PRO A 360 -6.44 -11.46 6.25
CA PRO A 360 -5.43 -11.51 5.21
C PRO A 360 -4.02 -11.47 5.80
N PRO A 361 -3.02 -12.06 5.12
CA PRO A 361 -1.61 -11.80 5.43
C PRO A 361 -1.29 -10.32 5.19
N VAL A 362 -0.11 -9.86 5.64
CA VAL A 362 0.33 -8.46 5.48
C VAL A 362 0.21 -8.03 4.02
N LEU A 363 -0.62 -7.02 3.77
CA LEU A 363 -0.92 -6.49 2.45
C LEU A 363 0.05 -5.36 2.10
N LYS A 364 0.46 -5.29 0.83
CA LYS A 364 1.23 -4.18 0.27
C LYS A 364 0.49 -3.58 -0.92
N LEU A 365 0.83 -2.37 -1.34
CA LEU A 365 0.21 -1.74 -2.49
C LEU A 365 0.81 -2.30 -3.80
N ASN A 366 0.46 -3.52 -4.17
CA ASN A 366 0.80 -4.16 -5.45
C ASN A 366 -0.47 -4.73 -6.10
N GLU A 367 -0.40 -5.15 -7.37
CA GLU A 367 -1.59 -5.63 -8.10
C GLU A 367 -2.27 -6.85 -7.45
N LEU A 368 -1.49 -7.81 -6.94
CA LEU A 368 -2.02 -9.03 -6.31
C LEU A 368 -2.79 -8.72 -5.02
N ASP A 369 -2.21 -7.88 -4.18
CA ASP A 369 -2.78 -7.50 -2.89
C ASP A 369 -3.98 -6.56 -3.08
N VAL A 370 -3.94 -5.65 -4.05
CA VAL A 370 -5.11 -4.83 -4.43
C VAL A 370 -6.29 -5.69 -4.86
N ASN A 371 -6.05 -6.70 -5.70
CA ASN A 371 -7.10 -7.65 -6.09
C ASN A 371 -7.65 -8.41 -4.87
N THR A 372 -6.79 -8.74 -3.91
CA THR A 372 -7.19 -9.37 -2.65
C THR A 372 -8.07 -8.45 -1.81
N ILE A 373 -7.68 -7.18 -1.66
CA ILE A 373 -8.46 -6.14 -0.95
C ILE A 373 -9.84 -5.99 -1.60
N VAL A 374 -9.89 -5.81 -2.92
CA VAL A 374 -11.15 -5.66 -3.66
C VAL A 374 -12.03 -6.91 -3.50
N ARG A 375 -11.45 -8.11 -3.55
CA ARG A 375 -12.18 -9.36 -3.32
C ARG A 375 -12.76 -9.44 -1.90
N ILE A 376 -12.00 -9.03 -0.88
CA ILE A 376 -12.47 -8.97 0.51
C ILE A 376 -13.69 -8.05 0.60
N LEU A 377 -13.57 -6.82 0.10
CA LEU A 377 -14.64 -5.81 0.16
C LEU A 377 -15.91 -6.27 -0.57
N ASN A 378 -15.76 -6.82 -1.78
CA ASN A 378 -16.90 -7.37 -2.53
C ASN A 378 -17.54 -8.58 -1.84
N THR A 379 -16.75 -9.38 -1.11
CA THR A 379 -17.29 -10.51 -0.33
C THR A 379 -18.10 -9.99 0.86
N ILE A 380 -17.63 -8.94 1.55
CA ILE A 380 -18.37 -8.26 2.61
C ILE A 380 -19.72 -7.77 2.07
N ASP A 381 -19.70 -6.99 0.97
CA ASP A 381 -20.90 -6.42 0.35
C ASP A 381 -21.92 -7.50 -0.02
N ARG A 382 -21.45 -8.58 -0.64
CA ARG A 382 -22.28 -9.72 -1.01
C ARG A 382 -22.90 -10.39 0.22
N ASN A 383 -22.13 -10.59 1.28
CA ASN A 383 -22.61 -11.22 2.51
C ASN A 383 -23.63 -10.33 3.24
N ILE A 384 -23.43 -9.01 3.28
CA ILE A 384 -24.41 -8.06 3.82
C ILE A 384 -25.74 -8.20 3.06
N TYR A 385 -25.68 -8.20 1.72
CA TYR A 385 -26.85 -8.32 0.85
C TYR A 385 -27.62 -9.63 1.10
N TYR A 386 -26.93 -10.78 1.12
CA TYR A 386 -27.57 -12.06 1.40
C TYR A 386 -28.19 -12.13 2.80
N THR A 387 -27.46 -11.63 3.81
CA THR A 387 -27.95 -11.59 5.19
C THR A 387 -29.21 -10.74 5.30
N THR A 388 -29.20 -9.55 4.70
CA THR A 388 -30.34 -8.62 4.70
C THR A 388 -31.56 -9.22 3.99
N ASN A 389 -31.35 -9.85 2.84
CA ASN A 389 -32.44 -10.52 2.12
C ASN A 389 -33.02 -11.68 2.91
N LYS A 390 -32.19 -12.52 3.54
CA LYS A 390 -32.67 -13.63 4.39
C LYS A 390 -33.53 -13.09 5.53
N VAL A 391 -33.08 -12.04 6.21
CA VAL A 391 -33.84 -11.41 7.30
C VAL A 391 -35.17 -10.82 6.80
N ASN A 392 -35.16 -10.13 5.66
CA ASN A 392 -36.39 -9.57 5.08
C ASN A 392 -37.38 -10.66 4.65
N GLN A 393 -36.90 -11.79 4.11
CA GLN A 393 -37.74 -12.95 3.81
C GLN A 393 -38.38 -13.55 5.07
N ILE A 394 -37.63 -13.64 6.17
CA ILE A 394 -38.17 -14.08 7.46
C ILE A 394 -39.26 -13.12 7.93
N LEU A 395 -39.03 -11.80 7.85
CA LEU A 395 -40.04 -10.80 8.22
C LEU A 395 -41.32 -10.91 7.38
N GLU A 396 -41.20 -11.06 6.06
CA GLU A 396 -42.35 -11.29 5.17
C GLU A 396 -43.11 -12.57 5.53
N GLY A 397 -42.37 -13.64 5.86
CA GLY A 397 -42.93 -14.88 6.38
C GLY A 397 -43.72 -14.68 7.68
N VAL A 398 -43.19 -13.87 8.60
CA VAL A 398 -43.87 -13.50 9.86
C VAL A 398 -45.13 -12.66 9.58
N GLU A 399 -45.09 -11.68 8.67
CA GLU A 399 -46.27 -10.89 8.29
C GLU A 399 -47.40 -11.79 7.77
N LYS A 400 -47.09 -12.75 6.89
CA LYS A 400 -48.06 -13.72 6.38
C LYS A 400 -48.61 -14.62 7.49
N THR A 401 -47.74 -15.01 8.43
CA THR A 401 -48.04 -16.02 9.45
C THR A 401 -48.84 -15.45 10.61
N VAL A 402 -48.32 -14.40 11.26
CA VAL A 402 -48.87 -13.79 12.47
C VAL A 402 -49.65 -12.51 12.15
N GLY A 403 -49.32 -11.82 11.05
CA GLY A 403 -49.85 -10.49 10.73
C GLY A 403 -48.94 -9.36 11.18
N GLY A 404 -49.38 -8.13 10.91
CA GLY A 404 -48.61 -6.90 11.15
C GLY A 404 -47.96 -6.36 9.88
N LYS A 405 -47.38 -5.16 9.99
CA LYS A 405 -46.51 -4.56 8.97
C LYS A 405 -45.16 -4.30 9.63
N TYR A 406 -44.16 -5.09 9.27
CA TYR A 406 -42.78 -4.95 9.74
C TYR A 406 -41.99 -4.21 8.68
N SER A 407 -41.28 -3.16 9.08
CA SER A 407 -40.44 -2.42 8.14
C SER A 407 -39.29 -3.30 7.67
N ARG A 408 -39.19 -3.49 6.35
CA ARG A 408 -38.02 -4.13 5.74
C ARG A 408 -36.76 -3.40 6.15
N ILE A 409 -35.74 -4.15 6.52
CA ILE A 409 -34.45 -3.58 6.88
C ILE A 409 -33.70 -3.29 5.57
N LEU A 410 -33.29 -2.03 5.41
CA LEU A 410 -32.31 -1.63 4.42
C LEU A 410 -30.95 -1.53 5.12
N VAL A 411 -30.06 -2.48 4.82
CA VAL A 411 -28.69 -2.46 5.32
C VAL A 411 -27.75 -2.18 4.15
N THR A 412 -27.07 -1.05 4.20
CA THR A 412 -26.10 -0.62 3.18
C THR A 412 -24.66 -0.75 3.65
N ASP A 413 -24.43 -1.02 4.94
CA ASP A 413 -23.12 -1.14 5.58
C ASP A 413 -23.17 -2.27 6.62
N TYR A 414 -22.09 -3.04 6.76
CA TYR A 414 -22.02 -4.15 7.72
C TYR A 414 -22.28 -3.68 9.15
N LYS A 415 -21.84 -2.46 9.53
CA LYS A 415 -22.11 -1.90 10.87
C LYS A 415 -23.60 -1.76 11.17
N SER A 416 -24.43 -1.59 10.13
CA SER A 416 -25.88 -1.51 10.28
C SER A 416 -26.57 -2.86 10.42
N LEU A 417 -25.86 -3.98 10.22
CA LEU A 417 -26.44 -5.31 10.42
C LEU A 417 -26.82 -5.56 11.89
N ASP A 418 -26.19 -4.87 12.85
CA ASP A 418 -26.58 -4.97 14.27
C ASP A 418 -28.04 -4.56 14.52
N LYS A 419 -28.66 -3.80 13.61
CA LYS A 419 -30.10 -3.47 13.66
C LYS A 419 -30.99 -4.72 13.58
N ILE A 420 -30.48 -5.85 13.11
CA ILE A 420 -31.19 -7.15 13.12
C ILE A 420 -31.57 -7.55 14.57
N SER A 421 -30.77 -7.17 15.57
CA SER A 421 -31.09 -7.42 16.99
C SER A 421 -32.43 -6.81 17.43
N ALA A 422 -32.84 -5.70 16.81
CA ALA A 422 -34.12 -5.06 17.11
C ALA A 422 -35.31 -5.94 16.72
N ILE A 423 -35.18 -6.79 15.70
CA ILE A 423 -36.24 -7.75 15.31
C ILE A 423 -36.47 -8.77 16.44
N LEU A 424 -35.40 -9.31 17.02
CA LEU A 424 -35.52 -10.26 18.13
C LEU A 424 -36.00 -9.61 19.42
N GLY A 425 -35.72 -8.31 19.60
CA GLY A 425 -36.26 -7.51 20.70
C GLY A 425 -37.75 -7.19 20.57
N ASP A 426 -38.34 -7.35 19.38
CA ASP A 426 -39.76 -7.08 19.15
C ASP A 426 -40.63 -8.14 19.84
N GLN A 427 -41.26 -7.72 20.94
CA GLN A 427 -42.14 -8.57 21.74
C GLN A 427 -43.37 -9.04 20.98
N VAL A 428 -43.84 -8.28 19.98
CA VAL A 428 -45.01 -8.65 19.18
C VAL A 428 -44.68 -9.83 18.28
N ILE A 429 -43.54 -9.78 17.58
CA ILE A 429 -43.05 -10.89 16.76
C ILE A 429 -42.82 -12.12 17.64
N ARG A 430 -42.10 -11.95 18.76
CA ARG A 430 -41.78 -13.07 19.65
C ARG A 430 -43.03 -13.75 20.20
N LYS A 431 -43.90 -12.99 20.86
CA LYS A 431 -45.12 -13.56 21.45
C LYS A 431 -46.04 -14.14 20.38
N GLY A 432 -46.24 -13.44 19.27
CA GLY A 432 -47.14 -13.91 18.21
C GLY A 432 -46.66 -15.20 17.54
N THR A 433 -45.36 -15.36 17.31
CA THR A 433 -44.81 -16.59 16.73
C THR A 433 -44.83 -17.76 17.73
N GLU A 434 -44.49 -17.51 19.00
CA GLU A 434 -44.52 -18.55 20.05
C GLU A 434 -45.95 -18.99 20.40
N GLU A 435 -46.90 -18.06 20.53
CA GLU A 435 -48.32 -18.36 20.74
C GLU A 435 -48.89 -19.17 19.58
N CYS A 436 -48.52 -18.82 18.35
CA CYS A 436 -48.93 -19.59 17.18
C CYS A 436 -48.38 -21.01 17.20
N LEU A 437 -47.08 -21.20 17.52
CA LEU A 437 -46.49 -22.53 17.65
C LEU A 437 -47.16 -23.35 18.76
N ALA A 438 -47.53 -22.72 19.88
CA ALA A 438 -48.26 -23.37 20.97
C ALA A 438 -49.64 -23.87 20.51
N ILE A 439 -50.44 -23.01 19.87
CA ILE A 439 -51.76 -23.40 19.33
C ILE A 439 -51.60 -24.53 18.30
N GLN A 440 -50.57 -24.47 17.45
CA GLN A 440 -50.30 -25.55 16.49
C GLN A 440 -50.06 -26.89 17.17
N ALA A 441 -49.30 -26.91 18.27
CA ALA A 441 -49.08 -28.15 19.01
C ALA A 441 -50.36 -28.70 19.63
N ASP A 442 -51.20 -27.84 20.19
CA ASP A 442 -52.48 -28.26 20.76
C ASP A 442 -53.40 -28.81 19.67
N VAL A 443 -53.49 -28.17 18.50
CA VAL A 443 -54.26 -28.69 17.35
C VAL A 443 -53.74 -30.07 16.93
N VAL A 444 -52.43 -30.22 16.75
CA VAL A 444 -51.84 -31.51 16.31
C VAL A 444 -52.00 -32.60 17.38
N ARG A 445 -52.03 -32.24 18.67
CA ARG A 445 -52.23 -33.18 19.78
C ARG A 445 -53.68 -33.63 19.90
N GLU A 446 -54.62 -32.71 19.79
CA GLU A 446 -56.03 -32.95 20.13
C GLU A 446 -56.90 -33.32 18.94
N LEU A 447 -56.56 -32.87 17.74
CA LEU A 447 -57.26 -33.25 16.52
C LEU A 447 -56.81 -34.65 16.06
N ARG A 448 -57.77 -35.55 15.89
CA ARG A 448 -57.48 -36.96 15.54
C ARG A 448 -56.81 -37.10 14.17
N LEU A 449 -57.27 -36.32 13.17
CA LEU A 449 -56.80 -36.38 11.78
C LEU A 449 -56.69 -37.83 11.27
N SER A 450 -57.70 -38.65 11.54
CA SER A 450 -57.65 -40.11 11.34
C SER A 450 -57.13 -40.56 9.96
N PRO A 451 -57.57 -39.96 8.82
CA PRO A 451 -57.06 -40.34 7.50
C PRO A 451 -55.64 -39.81 7.17
N LEU A 452 -55.05 -38.97 8.02
CA LEU A 452 -53.76 -38.29 7.80
C LEU A 452 -52.80 -38.44 9.00
N ASN A 453 -52.97 -39.49 9.80
CA ASN A 453 -52.26 -39.68 11.07
C ASN A 453 -50.72 -39.66 10.92
N ASP A 454 -50.16 -40.27 9.88
CA ASP A 454 -48.70 -40.27 9.68
C ASP A 454 -48.14 -38.86 9.45
N GLN A 455 -48.85 -38.04 8.67
CA GLN A 455 -48.48 -36.65 8.39
C GLN A 455 -48.58 -35.81 9.66
N ARG A 456 -49.62 -36.05 10.47
CA ARG A 456 -49.77 -35.44 11.80
C ARG A 456 -48.59 -35.78 12.72
N ILE A 457 -48.15 -37.04 12.77
CA ILE A 457 -47.01 -37.47 13.62
C ILE A 457 -45.71 -36.80 13.17
N VAL A 458 -45.45 -36.72 11.86
CA VAL A 458 -44.27 -36.04 11.32
C VAL A 458 -44.27 -34.56 11.69
N LEU A 459 -45.40 -33.88 11.52
CA LEU A 459 -45.55 -32.47 11.89
C LEU A 459 -45.39 -32.26 13.41
N SER A 460 -45.97 -33.14 14.23
CA SER A 460 -45.83 -33.12 15.69
C SER A 460 -44.37 -33.19 16.13
N LYS A 461 -43.57 -34.07 15.52
CA LYS A 461 -42.13 -34.18 15.81
C LYS A 461 -41.40 -32.87 15.50
N LYS A 462 -41.68 -32.24 14.35
CA LYS A 462 -41.09 -30.95 13.97
C LYS A 462 -41.47 -29.83 14.94
N ILE A 463 -42.75 -29.72 15.30
CA ILE A 463 -43.25 -28.73 16.26
C ILE A 463 -42.55 -28.89 17.61
N ASN A 464 -42.52 -30.12 18.15
CA ASN A 464 -41.90 -30.40 19.44
C ASN A 464 -40.40 -30.09 19.45
N GLN A 465 -39.70 -30.37 18.34
CA GLN A 465 -38.29 -30.02 18.19
C GLN A 465 -38.09 -28.50 18.25
N VAL A 466 -38.89 -27.73 17.53
CA VAL A 466 -38.77 -26.26 17.50
C VAL A 466 -39.20 -25.62 18.82
N MET A 467 -40.14 -26.21 19.56
CA MET A 467 -40.58 -25.65 20.85
C MET A 467 -39.45 -25.54 21.86
N ILE A 468 -38.57 -26.54 21.92
CA ILE A 468 -37.46 -26.58 22.90
C ILE A 468 -36.25 -25.74 22.48
N GLU A 469 -36.23 -25.23 21.25
CA GLU A 469 -35.15 -24.36 20.76
C GLU A 469 -35.21 -22.98 21.43
N ASN A 470 -34.03 -22.39 21.68
CA ASN A 470 -33.93 -21.00 22.12
C ASN A 470 -34.46 -20.03 21.05
N PHE A 471 -35.08 -18.95 21.49
CA PHE A 471 -35.62 -17.95 20.56
C PHE A 471 -34.53 -17.30 19.72
N SER A 472 -34.66 -17.41 18.40
CA SER A 472 -33.68 -16.96 17.41
C SER A 472 -34.36 -16.74 16.04
N LEU A 473 -33.68 -16.11 15.09
CA LEU A 473 -34.24 -15.89 13.75
C LEU A 473 -34.42 -17.20 12.97
N ASP A 474 -33.53 -18.17 13.13
CA ASP A 474 -33.71 -19.50 12.56
C ASP A 474 -34.94 -20.22 13.19
N LYS A 475 -35.18 -20.07 14.51
CA LYS A 475 -36.42 -20.57 15.16
C LYS A 475 -37.67 -19.92 14.52
N ILE A 476 -37.68 -18.60 14.34
CA ILE A 476 -38.79 -17.89 13.70
C ILE A 476 -39.02 -18.44 12.28
N ASN A 477 -37.96 -18.60 11.50
CA ASN A 477 -38.04 -19.14 10.15
C ASN A 477 -38.62 -20.58 10.14
N ASN A 478 -38.20 -21.41 11.09
CA ASN A 478 -38.75 -22.76 11.25
C ASN A 478 -40.23 -22.73 11.62
N ILE A 479 -40.66 -21.81 12.51
CA ILE A 479 -42.08 -21.62 12.85
C ILE A 479 -42.89 -21.25 11.60
N VAL A 480 -42.41 -20.31 10.77
CA VAL A 480 -43.09 -19.93 9.52
C VAL A 480 -43.25 -21.15 8.60
N SER A 481 -42.17 -21.91 8.38
CA SER A 481 -42.20 -23.11 7.53
C SER A 481 -43.16 -24.18 8.07
N ILE A 482 -43.12 -24.46 9.37
CA ILE A 482 -44.02 -25.42 10.03
C ILE A 482 -45.46 -24.95 9.93
N THR A 483 -45.71 -23.64 10.02
CA THR A 483 -47.06 -23.08 9.90
C THR A 483 -47.64 -23.31 8.51
N ASP A 484 -46.85 -23.08 7.46
CA ASP A 484 -47.26 -23.37 6.07
C ASP A 484 -47.57 -24.88 5.88
N GLU A 485 -46.73 -25.77 6.41
CA GLU A 485 -46.97 -27.22 6.39
C GLU A 485 -48.26 -27.60 7.14
N HIS A 486 -48.51 -27.00 8.30
CA HIS A 486 -49.69 -27.25 9.11
C HIS A 486 -50.97 -26.79 8.40
N ILE A 487 -50.95 -25.61 7.78
CA ILE A 487 -52.08 -25.12 6.97
C ILE A 487 -52.37 -26.06 5.80
N ALA A 488 -51.34 -26.56 5.11
CA ALA A 488 -51.52 -27.52 4.02
C ALA A 488 -52.17 -28.83 4.52
N LEU A 489 -51.76 -29.33 5.69
CA LEU A 489 -52.36 -30.50 6.33
C LEU A 489 -53.83 -30.26 6.69
N LEU A 490 -54.15 -29.14 7.34
CA LEU A 490 -55.51 -28.77 7.72
C LEU A 490 -56.41 -28.57 6.50
N LYS A 491 -55.88 -27.96 5.44
CA LYS A 491 -56.62 -27.79 4.18
C LYS A 491 -57.01 -29.14 3.58
N LYS A 492 -56.04 -30.06 3.46
CA LYS A 492 -56.28 -31.42 2.95
C LYS A 492 -57.31 -32.16 3.82
N TYR A 493 -57.20 -32.03 5.14
CA TYR A 493 -58.14 -32.64 6.08
C TYR A 493 -59.57 -32.09 5.90
N LEU A 494 -59.74 -30.77 5.86
CA LEU A 494 -61.05 -30.14 5.69
C LEU A 494 -61.67 -30.44 4.32
N GLU A 495 -60.87 -30.57 3.26
CA GLU A 495 -61.36 -31.03 1.96
C GLU A 495 -61.90 -32.46 2.01
N LEU A 496 -61.24 -33.37 2.73
CA LEU A 496 -61.74 -34.74 2.94
C LEU A 496 -63.08 -34.74 3.69
N LEU A 497 -63.20 -33.93 4.76
CA LEU A 497 -64.45 -33.78 5.50
C LEU A 497 -65.56 -33.17 4.62
N SER A 498 -65.23 -32.16 3.82
CA SER A 498 -66.16 -31.50 2.91
C SER A 498 -66.73 -32.47 1.87
N ASN A 499 -65.93 -33.42 1.38
CA ASN A 499 -66.40 -34.45 0.45
C ASN A 499 -67.40 -35.42 1.09
N LYS A 500 -67.41 -35.54 2.42
CA LYS A 500 -68.32 -36.39 3.19
C LYS A 500 -69.56 -35.66 3.72
N ARG A 501 -69.68 -34.35 3.45
CA ARG A 501 -70.80 -33.52 3.95
C ARG A 501 -72.18 -34.05 3.57
N ASP A 502 -72.34 -34.57 2.36
CA ASP A 502 -73.64 -35.01 1.85
C ASP A 502 -74.07 -36.33 2.51
N GLU A 503 -73.10 -37.19 2.85
CA GLU A 503 -73.33 -38.40 3.63
C GLU A 503 -73.73 -38.05 5.07
N ILE A 504 -73.03 -37.10 5.70
CA ILE A 504 -73.37 -36.60 7.05
C ILE A 504 -74.77 -35.98 7.07
N ARG A 505 -75.13 -35.20 6.04
CA ARG A 505 -76.44 -34.54 5.96
C ARG A 505 -77.60 -35.52 5.88
N LYS A 506 -77.41 -36.71 5.28
CA LYS A 506 -78.42 -37.76 5.17
C LYS A 506 -78.79 -38.43 6.50
N LEU A 507 -78.00 -38.22 7.56
CA LEU A 507 -78.26 -38.75 8.89
C LEU A 507 -79.41 -38.03 9.61
N GLU A 508 -79.84 -36.86 9.10
CA GLU A 508 -81.01 -36.08 9.55
C GLU A 508 -81.09 -35.71 11.05
N LEU A 509 -80.00 -35.88 11.82
CA LEU A 509 -79.95 -35.42 13.22
C LEU A 509 -79.77 -33.89 13.31
N PRO A 510 -80.26 -33.25 14.41
CA PRO A 510 -80.19 -31.79 14.58
C PRO A 510 -78.76 -31.25 14.53
N GLU A 511 -77.84 -31.93 15.23
CA GLU A 511 -76.42 -31.60 15.33
C GLU A 511 -75.66 -31.69 13.99
N MET A 512 -76.17 -32.46 13.02
CA MET A 512 -75.49 -32.65 11.71
C MET A 512 -75.53 -31.39 10.86
N LYS A 513 -76.58 -30.56 10.98
CA LYS A 513 -76.66 -29.27 10.30
C LYS A 513 -75.57 -28.32 10.81
N ASP A 514 -75.34 -28.31 12.11
CA ASP A 514 -74.30 -27.49 12.74
C ASP A 514 -72.91 -28.00 12.36
N TYR A 515 -72.69 -29.32 12.32
CA TYR A 515 -71.43 -29.91 11.89
C TYR A 515 -71.10 -29.60 10.43
N VAL A 516 -72.05 -29.77 9.51
CA VAL A 516 -71.85 -29.41 8.09
C VAL A 516 -71.52 -27.93 7.95
N LYS A 517 -72.23 -27.06 8.67
CA LYS A 517 -71.95 -25.63 8.67
C LYS A 517 -70.54 -25.31 9.17
N VAL A 518 -70.08 -25.95 10.26
CA VAL A 518 -68.71 -25.77 10.77
C VAL A 518 -67.67 -26.22 9.74
N ILE A 519 -67.89 -27.34 9.05
CA ILE A 519 -66.99 -27.80 7.98
C ILE A 519 -66.93 -26.76 6.84
N GLU A 520 -68.07 -26.25 6.39
CA GLU A 520 -68.15 -25.23 5.34
C GLU A 520 -67.46 -23.93 5.76
N ASP A 521 -67.74 -23.44 6.97
CA ASP A 521 -67.14 -22.22 7.53
C ASP A 521 -65.61 -22.38 7.64
N LEU A 522 -65.11 -23.51 8.15
CA LEU A 522 -63.67 -23.77 8.26
C LEU A 522 -62.99 -23.95 6.90
N THR A 523 -63.67 -24.58 5.93
CA THR A 523 -63.19 -24.73 4.55
C THR A 523 -63.08 -23.36 3.87
N PHE A 524 -64.00 -22.43 4.16
CA PHE A 524 -63.89 -21.05 3.71
C PHE A 524 -62.74 -20.33 4.42
N VAL A 525 -62.62 -20.44 5.75
CA VAL A 525 -61.57 -19.81 6.54
C VAL A 525 -60.17 -20.25 6.09
N ILE A 526 -59.93 -21.55 5.90
CA ILE A 526 -58.61 -22.07 5.52
C ILE A 526 -58.16 -21.56 4.15
N ASN A 527 -59.11 -21.34 3.24
CA ASN A 527 -58.87 -20.83 1.88
C ASN A 527 -58.90 -19.29 1.76
N SER A 528 -59.29 -18.57 2.82
CA SER A 528 -59.33 -17.11 2.83
C SER A 528 -57.93 -16.46 2.84
N ASN A 529 -57.87 -15.14 2.70
CA ASN A 529 -56.63 -14.35 2.82
C ASN A 529 -56.25 -13.97 4.26
N LEU A 530 -56.84 -14.62 5.27
CA LEU A 530 -56.48 -14.41 6.67
C LEU A 530 -55.03 -14.85 6.96
N GLN A 531 -54.45 -14.31 8.04
CA GLN A 531 -53.14 -14.75 8.53
C GLN A 531 -53.19 -16.24 8.88
N LEU A 532 -52.08 -16.95 8.65
CA LEU A 532 -52.04 -18.40 8.81
C LEU A 532 -52.34 -18.84 10.26
N CYS A 533 -51.77 -18.15 11.25
CA CYS A 533 -52.01 -18.45 12.65
C CYS A 533 -53.47 -18.23 13.06
N GLU A 534 -54.13 -17.21 12.51
CA GLU A 534 -55.56 -16.97 12.77
C GLU A 534 -56.42 -18.10 12.19
N LYS A 535 -56.08 -18.62 11.00
CA LYS A 535 -56.76 -19.81 10.45
C LYS A 535 -56.63 -21.02 11.36
N ILE A 536 -55.43 -21.29 11.88
CA ILE A 536 -55.19 -22.39 12.82
C ILE A 536 -55.97 -22.18 14.12
N ARG A 537 -56.00 -20.95 14.65
CA ARG A 537 -56.76 -20.60 15.86
C ARG A 537 -58.26 -20.80 15.69
N ARG A 538 -58.80 -20.53 14.50
CA ARG A 538 -60.21 -20.83 14.17
C ARG A 538 -60.46 -22.32 14.19
N VAL A 539 -59.59 -23.12 13.57
CA VAL A 539 -59.69 -24.60 13.62
C VAL A 539 -59.61 -25.10 15.06
N TYR A 540 -58.68 -24.58 15.86
CA TYR A 540 -58.52 -24.93 17.28
C TYR A 540 -59.84 -24.75 18.06
N SER A 541 -60.57 -23.66 17.77
CA SER A 541 -61.84 -23.34 18.45
C SER A 541 -62.97 -24.35 18.17
N PHE A 542 -62.82 -25.21 17.17
CA PHE A 542 -63.82 -26.20 16.75
C PHE A 542 -63.31 -27.66 16.79
N ILE A 543 -62.20 -27.93 17.51
CA ILE A 543 -61.63 -29.29 17.59
C ILE A 543 -62.62 -30.34 18.09
N SER A 544 -63.44 -30.02 19.09
CA SER A 544 -64.45 -30.96 19.63
C SER A 544 -65.42 -31.40 18.54
N VAL A 545 -65.97 -30.44 17.79
CA VAL A 545 -66.87 -30.67 16.66
C VAL A 545 -66.19 -31.48 15.57
N LEU A 546 -64.96 -31.13 15.20
CA LEU A 546 -64.21 -31.87 14.17
C LEU A 546 -63.92 -33.31 14.57
N ASN A 547 -63.58 -33.56 15.84
CA ASN A 547 -63.38 -34.92 16.35
C ASN A 547 -64.68 -35.75 16.39
N ASP A 548 -65.81 -35.10 16.68
CA ASP A 548 -67.12 -35.73 16.58
C ASP A 548 -67.46 -36.09 15.13
N VAL A 549 -67.21 -35.19 14.18
CA VAL A 549 -67.34 -35.45 12.74
C VAL A 549 -66.45 -36.61 12.30
N ASP A 550 -65.17 -36.65 12.74
CA ASP A 550 -64.24 -37.74 12.42
C ASP A 550 -64.80 -39.10 12.89
N THR A 551 -65.42 -39.13 14.07
CA THR A 551 -66.07 -40.33 14.63
C THR A 551 -67.31 -40.73 13.85
N ILE A 552 -68.10 -39.76 13.40
CA ILE A 552 -69.29 -40.02 12.57
C ILE A 552 -68.88 -40.59 11.22
N ILE A 553 -67.84 -40.03 10.60
CA ILE A 553 -67.34 -40.50 9.29
C ILE A 553 -66.74 -41.91 9.41
N SER A 554 -66.00 -42.21 10.49
CA SER A 554 -65.42 -43.56 10.67
C SER A 554 -66.47 -44.65 10.80
N ASP A 555 -67.61 -44.31 11.41
CA ASP A 555 -68.69 -45.25 11.75
C ASP A 555 -69.96 -45.01 10.92
N ILE A 556 -69.85 -44.32 9.77
CA ILE A 556 -71.02 -43.76 9.06
C ILE A 556 -72.02 -44.83 8.62
N GLU A 557 -71.52 -46.00 8.20
CA GLU A 557 -72.34 -47.15 7.82
C GLU A 557 -73.07 -47.75 9.03
N SER A 558 -72.37 -47.89 10.16
CA SER A 558 -72.95 -48.41 11.41
C SER A 558 -74.00 -47.46 11.99
N ILE A 559 -73.75 -46.14 11.93
CA ILE A 559 -74.72 -45.12 12.35
C ILE A 559 -75.93 -45.09 11.41
N SER A 560 -75.73 -45.24 10.09
CA SER A 560 -76.84 -45.33 9.15
C SER A 560 -77.69 -46.59 9.38
N ALA A 561 -77.06 -47.74 9.64
CA ALA A 561 -77.76 -48.98 10.01
C ALA A 561 -78.52 -48.86 11.33
N LEU A 562 -77.96 -48.15 12.32
CA LEU A 562 -78.64 -47.82 13.56
C LEU A 562 -79.95 -47.04 13.31
N PHE A 563 -79.95 -46.06 12.42
CA PHE A 563 -81.17 -45.31 12.12
C PHE A 563 -82.23 -46.15 11.41
N GLN A 564 -81.83 -47.07 10.53
CA GLN A 564 -82.78 -48.04 9.94
C GLN A 564 -83.39 -48.94 11.02
N LEU A 565 -82.58 -49.38 12.00
CA LEU A 565 -83.05 -50.18 13.13
C LEU A 565 -84.00 -49.37 14.03
N LEU A 566 -83.67 -48.11 14.33
CA LEU A 566 -84.52 -47.21 15.10
C LEU A 566 -85.84 -46.86 14.39
N GLU A 567 -85.86 -46.78 13.06
CA GLU A 567 -87.11 -46.65 12.31
C GLU A 567 -88.05 -47.84 12.54
N SER A 568 -87.51 -49.05 12.67
CA SER A 568 -88.29 -50.27 12.92
C SER A 568 -88.68 -50.48 14.39
N LEU A 569 -87.84 -50.02 15.33
CA LEU A 569 -88.01 -50.27 16.78
C LEU A 569 -88.44 -49.03 17.58
N GLY A 570 -88.56 -47.87 16.94
CA GLY A 570 -88.75 -46.58 17.60
C GLY A 570 -90.01 -46.49 18.46
N ASP A 571 -91.12 -47.08 18.00
CA ASP A 571 -92.38 -47.10 18.74
C ASP A 571 -92.26 -47.97 20.01
N MET A 572 -91.60 -49.13 19.90
CA MET A 572 -91.34 -50.02 21.04
C MET A 572 -90.45 -49.34 22.09
N ILE A 573 -89.39 -48.67 21.65
CA ILE A 573 -88.49 -47.92 22.54
C ILE A 573 -89.26 -46.80 23.25
N THR A 574 -90.09 -46.06 22.51
CA THR A 574 -90.88 -44.95 23.06
C THR A 574 -91.91 -45.43 24.08
N ILE A 575 -92.61 -46.54 23.81
CA ILE A 575 -93.55 -47.16 24.75
C ILE A 575 -92.83 -47.60 26.02
N LYS A 576 -91.71 -48.33 25.91
CA LYS A 576 -90.93 -48.75 27.08
C LYS A 576 -90.42 -47.57 27.90
N ILE A 577 -89.95 -46.49 27.27
CA ILE A 577 -89.55 -45.27 28.00
C ILE A 577 -90.75 -44.65 28.72
N SER A 578 -91.95 -44.70 28.14
CA SER A 578 -93.17 -44.16 28.76
C SER A 578 -93.69 -45.00 29.93
N GLU A 579 -93.53 -46.32 29.87
CA GLU A 579 -94.03 -47.28 30.88
C GLU A 579 -93.00 -47.54 32.00
N GLU A 580 -91.73 -47.72 31.66
CA GLU A 580 -90.65 -48.15 32.56
C GLU A 580 -89.71 -47.00 32.97
N GLY A 581 -89.83 -45.83 32.32
CA GLY A 581 -89.06 -44.63 32.60
C GLY A 581 -87.62 -44.62 32.02
N CYS A 582 -87.00 -45.78 31.84
CA CYS A 582 -85.68 -45.95 31.21
C CYS A 582 -85.59 -47.26 30.41
N VAL A 583 -84.83 -47.26 29.32
CA VAL A 583 -84.54 -48.44 28.49
C VAL A 583 -83.03 -48.67 28.42
N ASN A 584 -82.61 -49.91 28.66
CA ASN A 584 -81.21 -50.30 28.51
C ASN A 584 -80.87 -50.50 27.02
N LEU A 585 -79.78 -49.89 26.55
CA LEU A 585 -79.35 -49.94 25.15
C LEU A 585 -79.03 -51.38 24.70
N ASP A 586 -78.46 -52.21 25.57
CA ASP A 586 -78.14 -53.61 25.25
C ASP A 586 -79.41 -54.45 24.99
N GLU A 587 -80.51 -54.16 25.69
CA GLU A 587 -81.79 -54.88 25.54
C GLU A 587 -82.47 -54.60 24.19
N VAL A 588 -82.11 -53.50 23.54
CA VAL A 588 -82.56 -53.12 22.20
C VAL A 588 -81.49 -53.36 21.13
N GLY A 589 -80.39 -54.02 21.49
CA GLY A 589 -79.31 -54.40 20.57
C GLY A 589 -78.45 -53.23 20.11
N ILE A 590 -78.38 -52.14 20.87
CA ILE A 590 -77.62 -50.94 20.53
C ILE A 590 -76.39 -50.85 21.44
N GLU A 591 -75.20 -50.70 20.86
CA GLU A 591 -73.99 -50.49 21.66
C GLU A 591 -74.00 -49.13 22.37
N GLN A 592 -73.50 -49.10 23.62
CA GLN A 592 -73.44 -47.88 24.46
C GLN A 592 -72.86 -46.65 23.72
N LYS A 593 -71.84 -46.87 22.89
CA LYS A 593 -71.15 -45.78 22.16
C LYS A 593 -72.06 -45.02 21.20
N TYR A 594 -73.18 -45.62 20.78
CA TYR A 594 -74.16 -45.00 19.90
C TYR A 594 -75.34 -44.35 20.64
N GLY A 595 -75.42 -44.49 21.97
CA GLY A 595 -76.55 -44.01 22.77
C GLY A 595 -76.87 -42.52 22.58
N ARG A 596 -75.85 -41.68 22.33
CA ARG A 596 -76.03 -40.25 22.05
C ARG A 596 -76.89 -40.00 20.79
N TYR A 597 -76.69 -40.79 19.74
CA TYR A 597 -77.40 -40.64 18.48
C TYR A 597 -78.86 -41.09 18.60
N VAL A 598 -79.13 -42.11 19.44
CA VAL A 598 -80.48 -42.57 19.73
C VAL A 598 -81.29 -41.47 20.45
N VAL A 599 -80.69 -40.84 21.46
CA VAL A 599 -81.31 -39.70 22.17
C VAL A 599 -81.62 -38.55 21.21
N SER A 600 -80.64 -38.16 20.37
CA SER A 600 -80.84 -37.10 19.37
C SER A 600 -81.94 -37.47 18.35
N TRP A 601 -82.03 -38.73 17.92
CA TRP A 601 -83.06 -39.20 17.00
C TRP A 601 -84.47 -39.19 17.62
N LEU A 602 -84.62 -39.67 18.86
CA LEU A 602 -85.89 -39.65 19.60
C LEU A 602 -86.40 -38.23 19.84
N LYS A 603 -85.48 -37.29 20.11
CA LYS A 603 -85.80 -35.87 20.29
C LYS A 603 -86.40 -35.23 19.03
N VAL A 604 -85.91 -35.59 17.84
CA VAL A 604 -86.48 -35.12 16.56
C VAL A 604 -87.94 -35.57 16.41
N ARG A 605 -88.28 -36.73 16.96
CA ARG A 605 -89.64 -37.29 16.93
C ARG A 605 -90.51 -36.85 18.11
N GLY A 606 -90.05 -35.86 18.90
CA GLY A 606 -90.82 -35.26 19.99
C GLY A 606 -90.73 -35.99 21.33
N VAL A 607 -89.80 -36.94 21.50
CA VAL A 607 -89.59 -37.67 22.76
C VAL A 607 -88.38 -37.10 23.50
N GLU A 608 -88.62 -36.40 24.60
CA GLU A 608 -87.53 -35.85 25.42
C GLU A 608 -86.87 -36.95 26.26
N THR A 609 -85.59 -37.20 25.98
CA THR A 609 -84.80 -38.27 26.61
C THR A 609 -83.40 -37.79 26.97
N LEU A 610 -82.77 -38.49 27.92
CA LEU A 610 -81.40 -38.25 28.38
C LEU A 610 -80.66 -39.58 28.53
N LEU A 611 -79.35 -39.56 28.27
CA LEU A 611 -78.48 -40.73 28.40
C LEU A 611 -77.91 -40.80 29.83
N LYS A 612 -78.16 -41.90 30.54
CA LYS A 612 -77.57 -42.22 31.86
C LYS A 612 -76.79 -43.53 31.77
N GLY A 613 -75.48 -43.45 31.54
CA GLY A 613 -74.64 -44.64 31.38
C GLY A 613 -75.02 -45.43 30.12
N ASN A 614 -75.57 -46.63 30.28
CA ASN A 614 -76.05 -47.48 29.19
C ASN A 614 -77.57 -47.42 28.98
N GLN A 615 -78.26 -46.48 29.64
CA GLN A 615 -79.72 -46.38 29.59
C GLN A 615 -80.17 -45.06 28.97
N ILE A 616 -81.23 -45.11 28.17
CA ILE A 616 -81.98 -43.95 27.71
C ILE A 616 -83.16 -43.77 28.64
N CYS A 617 -83.21 -42.66 29.34
CA CYS A 617 -84.28 -42.33 30.28
C CYS A 617 -85.12 -41.17 29.77
N ARG A 618 -86.37 -41.10 30.23
CA ARG A 618 -87.20 -39.91 30.03
C ARG A 618 -86.53 -38.69 30.66
N ALA A 619 -86.49 -37.57 29.93
CA ALA A 619 -86.11 -36.30 30.51
C ALA A 619 -87.29 -35.76 31.33
N ASN A 620 -87.05 -35.50 32.62
CA ASN A 620 -88.03 -34.90 33.51
C ASN A 620 -88.03 -33.38 33.38
#